data_AF-A0A3A8WWJ2-F1
#
_entry.id   AF-A0A3A8WWJ2-F1
#
_cell.length_a   1.000
_cell.length_b   1.000
_cell.length_c   1.000
_cell.angle_alpha   90.00
_cell.angle_beta   90.00
_cell.angle_gamma   90.00
#
_symmetry.space_group_name_H-M   'P 1'
#
loop_
_entity.id
_entity.type
_entity.pdbx_description
1 polymer ?
#
loop_
_entity_poly.entity_id
_entity_poly.type
_entity_poly.pdbx_seq_one_letter_code
_entity_poly.pdbx_strand_id
1 'polypeptide(L)' 'MKIPNSYLIEVYLTSEKSQNKNLPFFWCILKCENGNYSNEGSGWAETPKMAYQEAYNYYETIIRPIDMTFINSM' A
#
# COMPACT_ATOMS: atom_id res chain seq x y z
N MET A 1 19.66 -13.84 -7.16
CA MET A 1 19.67 -12.62 -6.31
C MET A 1 18.33 -12.61 -5.60
N LYS A 2 18.27 -12.82 -4.27
CA LYS A 2 17.00 -12.69 -3.54
C LYS A 2 16.65 -11.19 -3.57
N ILE A 3 15.54 -10.82 -4.19
CA ILE A 3 15.00 -9.46 -4.07
C ILE A 3 14.64 -9.32 -2.58
N PRO A 4 15.28 -8.42 -1.81
CA PRO A 4 14.88 -8.21 -0.43
C PRO A 4 13.42 -7.80 -0.39
N ASN A 5 12.67 -8.29 0.60
CA ASN A 5 11.26 -7.95 0.81
C ASN A 5 11.06 -6.44 0.62
N SER A 6 10.37 -6.06 -0.45
CA SER A 6 10.21 -4.66 -0.86
C SER A 6 8.73 -4.32 -0.95
N TYR A 7 8.40 -3.10 -0.58
CA TYR A 7 7.04 -2.58 -0.67
C TYR A 7 6.94 -1.54 -1.77
N LEU A 8 5.83 -1.56 -2.49
CA LEU A 8 5.47 -0.62 -3.53
C LEU A 8 4.14 0.04 -3.16
N ILE A 9 4.08 1.36 -3.22
CA ILE A 9 2.81 2.11 -3.14
C ILE A 9 2.41 2.46 -4.55
N GLU A 10 1.18 2.09 -4.93
CA GLU A 10 0.59 2.48 -6.20
C GLU A 10 -0.64 3.35 -5.95
N VAL A 11 -0.80 4.38 -6.79
CA VAL A 11 -1.93 5.31 -6.74
C VAL A 11 -2.58 5.35 -8.12
N TYR A 12 -3.87 5.05 -8.15
CA TYR A 12 -4.69 4.95 -9.35
C TYR A 12 -5.80 6.00 -9.31
N LEU A 13 -5.93 6.78 -10.38
CA LEU A 13 -7.17 7.53 -10.62
C LEU A 13 -8.20 6.54 -11.15
N THR A 14 -9.35 6.43 -10.48
CA THR A 14 -10.38 5.51 -10.96
C THR A 14 -11.17 6.16 -12.09
N SER A 15 -11.32 5.41 -13.19
CA SER A 15 -12.09 5.86 -14.35
C SER A 15 -13.60 5.82 -14.08
N GLU A 16 -14.03 5.03 -13.09
CA GLU A 16 -15.43 4.87 -12.71
C GLU A 16 -15.80 5.72 -11.50
N LYS A 17 -16.47 6.85 -11.76
CA LYS A 17 -17.06 7.71 -10.73
C LYS A 17 -18.07 6.97 -9.84
N SER A 18 -18.61 5.82 -10.26
CA SER A 18 -19.55 5.01 -9.46
C SER A 18 -18.90 4.34 -8.26
N GLN A 19 -17.59 4.07 -8.31
CA GLN A 19 -16.89 3.35 -7.23
C GLN A 19 -16.68 4.22 -6.00
N ASN A 20 -16.26 5.48 -6.21
CA ASN A 20 -16.11 6.44 -5.11
C ASN A 20 -16.14 7.89 -5.62
N LYS A 21 -17.33 8.51 -5.63
CA LYS A 21 -17.51 9.87 -6.22
C LYS A 21 -16.68 10.96 -5.55
N ASN A 22 -16.42 10.83 -4.25
CA ASN A 22 -15.76 11.86 -3.46
C ASN A 22 -14.26 11.58 -3.28
N LEU A 23 -13.83 10.32 -3.40
CA LEU A 23 -12.45 9.89 -3.22
C LEU A 23 -11.98 9.14 -4.47
N PRO A 24 -11.66 9.81 -5.58
CA PRO A 24 -11.43 9.15 -6.86
C PRO A 24 -10.05 8.49 -6.98
N PHE A 25 -9.16 8.69 -6.00
CA PHE A 25 -7.82 8.10 -6.01
C PHE A 25 -7.76 6.87 -5.12
N PHE A 26 -7.70 5.71 -5.74
CA PHE A 26 -7.43 4.45 -5.05
C PHE A 26 -5.93 4.32 -4.81
N TRP A 27 -5.53 3.88 -3.61
CA TRP A 27 -4.16 3.51 -3.31
C TRP A 27 -4.09 2.07 -2.83
N CYS A 28 -2.98 1.39 -3.13
CA CYS A 28 -2.66 0.09 -2.55
C CYS A 28 -1.17 -0.03 -2.24
N ILE A 29 -0.85 -0.93 -1.31
CA ILE A 29 0.51 -1.28 -0.90
C ILE A 29 0.75 -2.73 -1.32
N LEU A 30 1.72 -2.95 -2.19
CA LEU A 30 2.09 -4.26 -2.68
C LEU A 30 3.41 -4.69 -2.03
N LYS A 31 3.43 -5.88 -1.42
CA LYS A 31 4.65 -6.51 -0.91
C LYS A 31 5.16 -7.51 -1.93
N CYS A 32 6.43 -7.38 -2.30
CA CYS A 32 7.11 -8.34 -3.17
C CYS A 32 7.84 -9.37 -2.33
N GLU A 33 7.37 -10.62 -2.36
CA GLU A 33 8.04 -11.76 -1.75
C GLU A 33 8.24 -12.86 -2.80
N ASN A 34 9.50 -13.28 -2.98
CA ASN A 34 9.89 -14.31 -3.94
C ASN A 34 9.38 -14.05 -5.37
N GLY A 35 9.33 -12.78 -5.79
CA GLY A 35 8.88 -12.37 -7.12
C GLY A 35 7.35 -12.31 -7.29
N ASN A 36 6.57 -12.56 -6.23
CA ASN A 36 5.12 -12.41 -6.24
C ASN A 36 4.72 -11.14 -5.49
N TYR A 37 3.68 -10.46 -5.96
CA TYR A 37 3.11 -9.29 -5.29
C TYR A 37 1.82 -9.67 -4.56
N SER A 38 1.74 -9.35 -3.27
CA SER A 38 0.52 -9.43 -2.45
C SER A 38 0.06 -8.03 -2.06
N ASN A 39 -1.25 -7.82 -1.99
CA ASN A 39 -1.81 -6.58 -1.47
C ASN A 39 -1.83 -6.64 0.06
N GLU A 40 -1.12 -5.72 0.71
CA GLU A 40 -1.00 -5.61 2.17
C GLU A 40 -1.83 -4.45 2.76
N GLY A 41 -2.51 -3.68 1.92
CA GLY A 41 -3.31 -2.55 2.35
C GLY A 41 -3.82 -1.73 1.19
N SER A 42 -5.01 -1.15 1.34
CA SER A 42 -5.61 -0.29 0.32
C SER A 42 -6.60 0.71 0.89
N GLY A 43 -6.83 1.80 0.17
CA GLY A 43 -7.80 2.82 0.54
C GLY A 43 -8.10 3.78 -0.59
N TRP A 44 -8.80 4.87 -0.26
CA TRP A 44 -9.29 5.86 -1.20
C TRP A 44 -9.06 7.27 -0.66
N ALA A 45 -8.66 8.19 -1.51
CA ALA A 45 -8.43 9.59 -1.13
C ALA A 45 -8.92 10.59 -2.19
N GLU A 46 -9.09 11.84 -1.77
CA GLU A 46 -9.56 12.96 -2.61
C GLU A 46 -8.54 13.36 -3.68
N THR A 47 -7.25 13.24 -3.37
CA THR A 47 -6.15 13.67 -4.23
C THR A 47 -5.05 12.61 -4.30
N PRO A 48 -4.21 12.58 -5.36
CA PRO A 48 -3.12 11.62 -5.44
C PRO A 48 -2.08 11.80 -4.32
N LYS A 49 -1.86 13.06 -3.89
CA LYS A 49 -0.96 13.37 -2.77
C LYS A 49 -1.49 12.81 -1.44
N MET A 50 -2.78 12.96 -1.18
CA MET A 50 -3.41 12.37 0.00
C MET A 50 -3.37 10.85 -0.06
N ALA A 51 -3.66 10.26 -1.23
CA ALA A 51 -3.59 8.81 -1.43
C ALA A 51 -2.20 8.25 -1.08
N TYR A 52 -1.14 8.87 -1.59
CA TYR A 52 0.22 8.49 -1.24
C TYR A 52 0.53 8.68 0.25
N GLN A 53 0.13 9.82 0.83
CA GLN A 53 0.40 10.11 2.25
C GLN A 53 -0.31 9.12 3.18
N GLU A 54 -1.57 8.78 2.90
CA GLU A 54 -2.34 7.79 3.64
C GLU A 54 -1.72 6.40 3.52
N ALA A 55 -1.37 5.96 2.30
CA ALA A 55 -0.68 4.69 2.08
C ALA A 55 0.66 4.64 2.84
N TYR A 56 1.46 5.70 2.79
CA TYR A 56 2.73 5.79 3.50
C TYR A 56 2.54 5.75 5.02
N ASN A 57 1.55 6.48 5.54
CA ASN A 57 1.22 6.44 6.97
C ASN A 57 0.77 5.03 7.39
N TYR A 58 -0.05 4.36 6.57
CA TYR A 58 -0.48 2.98 6.83
C TYR A 58 0.71 2.03 6.86
N TYR A 59 1.64 2.16 5.91
CA TYR A 59 2.88 1.38 5.91
C TYR A 59 3.69 1.58 7.19
N GLU A 60 3.97 2.83 7.57
CA GLU A 60 4.82 3.15 8.72
C GLU A 60 4.21 2.75 10.07
N THR A 61 2.89 2.81 10.19
CA THR A 61 2.18 2.60 11.46
C THR A 61 1.63 1.18 11.63
N ILE A 62 1.33 0.47 10.54
CA ILE A 62 0.73 -0.87 10.58
C ILE A 62 1.69 -1.91 10.02
N ILE A 63 2.08 -1.79 8.75
CA ILE A 63 2.80 -2.86 8.04
C ILE A 63 4.24 -3.02 8.58
N ARG A 64 5.03 -1.93 8.57
CA ARG A 64 6.45 -1.99 8.97
C ARG A 64 6.64 -2.53 10.40
N PRO A 65 5.85 -2.11 11.41
CA PRO A 65 5.97 -2.67 12.75
C PRO A 65 5.66 -4.17 12.79
N ILE A 66 4.60 -4.61 12.10
CA ILE A 66 4.21 -6.03 12.05
C ILE A 66 5.35 -6.88 11.47
N ASP A 67 5.89 -6.50 10.32
CA ASP A 67 6.99 -7.26 9.70
C ASP A 67 8.26 -7.27 10.56
N MET A 68 8.59 -6.19 11.27
CA MET A 68 9.72 -6.18 12.21
C MET A 68 9.49 -7.10 13.42
N THR A 69 8.25 -7.24 13.90
CA THR A 69 7.95 -8.20 14.98
C THR A 69 8.06 -9.66 14.53
N PHE A 70 7.75 -9.96 13.27
CA PHE A 70 7.96 -11.29 12.70
C PHE A 70 9.45 -11.63 12.55
N ILE A 71 10.30 -10.66 12.21
CA ILE A 71 11.74 -10.87 12.12
C ILE A 71 12.35 -11.14 13.50
N ASN A 72 11.89 -10.46 14.55
CA ASN A 72 12.44 -10.61 15.91
C ASN A 72 11.89 -11.82 16.69
N SER A 73 10.95 -12.58 16.11
CA SER A 73 10.38 -13.80 16.72
C SER A 73 10.87 -15.09 16.07
N MET A 74 11.71 -15.01 15.03
CA MET A 74 12.43 -16.11 14.41
C MET A 74 13.88 -16.16 14.87
#